data_AF-A0A1A8L755-F1
#
_entry.id   AF-A0A1A8L755-F1
#
_cell.length_a   1.000
_cell.length_b   1.000
_cell.length_c   1.000
_cell.angle_alpha   90.00
_cell.angle_beta   90.00
_cell.angle_gamma   90.00
#
_symmetry.space_group_name_H-M   'P 1'
#
loop_
_entity.id
_entity.type
_entity.pdbx_description
1 polymer ?
#
loop_
_entity_poly.entity_id
_entity_poly.type
_entity_poly.pdbx_seq_one_letter_code
_entity_poly.pdbx_strand_id
1 'polypeptide(L)' 'MVDQVEVMKGIKKKPGVSYPVLTPNLRGFQAAVKAGASEVAIFGAASELFSKKNINCSVEESLQRFDEVMKAAKEAAVP' A
#
# COMPACT_ATOMS: atom_id res chain seq x y z
N MET A 1 -4.28 4.75 -14.99
CA MET A 1 -5.29 5.50 -14.22
C MET A 1 -4.56 6.07 -12.99
N VAL A 2 -4.68 7.37 -12.71
CA VAL A 2 -3.83 8.13 -11.74
C VAL A 2 -4.69 9.00 -10.80
N ASP A 3 -5.97 8.67 -10.69
CA ASP A 3 -7.00 9.42 -9.96
C ASP A 3 -7.14 8.99 -8.48
N GLN A 4 -6.29 8.09 -7.99
CA GLN A 4 -6.42 7.50 -6.65
C GLN A 4 -6.45 8.56 -5.52
N VAL A 5 -5.76 9.69 -5.71
CA VAL A 5 -5.73 10.79 -4.73
C VAL A 5 -7.07 11.54 -4.72
N GLU A 6 -7.65 11.79 -5.89
CA GLU A 6 -8.93 12.50 -6.03
C GLU A 6 -10.07 11.66 -5.49
N VAL A 7 -10.06 10.35 -5.76
CA VAL A 7 -11.02 9.39 -5.22
C VAL A 7 -10.94 9.35 -3.69
N MET A 8 -9.75 9.18 -3.12
CA MET A 8 -9.59 9.08 -1.66
C MET A 8 -10.03 10.36 -0.92
N LYS A 9 -9.82 11.53 -1.55
CA LYS A 9 -10.28 12.83 -1.02
C LYS A 9 -11.77 13.07 -1.25
N GLY A 10 -12.35 12.53 -2.32
CA GLY A 10 -13.74 12.76 -2.72
C GLY A 10 -14.77 11.87 -2.03
N ILE A 11 -14.36 10.71 -1.48
CA ILE A 11 -15.28 9.80 -0.80
C ILE A 11 -15.78 10.37 0.54
N LYS A 12 -17.07 10.15 0.83
CA LYS A 12 -17.65 10.43 2.15
C LYS A 12 -17.39 9.25 3.07
N LYS A 13 -16.46 9.42 4.02
CA LYS A 13 -16.15 8.41 5.03
C LYS A 13 -17.28 8.28 6.03
N LYS A 14 -17.72 7.04 6.28
CA LYS A 14 -18.71 6.72 7.33
C LYS A 14 -17.99 6.36 8.63
N PRO A 15 -18.52 6.75 9.80
CA PRO A 15 -18.00 6.30 11.08
C PRO A 15 -17.98 4.76 11.17
N GLY A 16 -16.88 4.19 11.67
CA GLY A 16 -16.72 2.75 11.85
C GLY A 16 -16.42 1.95 10.58
N VAL A 17 -16.16 2.59 9.44
CA VAL A 17 -15.82 1.91 8.17
C VAL A 17 -14.36 2.16 7.82
N SER A 18 -13.62 1.07 7.55
CA SER A 18 -12.26 1.11 7.00
C SER A 18 -12.27 1.34 5.49
N TYR A 19 -11.31 2.12 5.02
CA TYR A 19 -11.08 2.40 3.59
C TYR A 19 -9.61 2.12 3.25
N PRO A 20 -9.18 0.85 3.24
CA PRO A 20 -7.80 0.48 2.96
C PRO A 20 -7.44 0.80 1.51
N VAL A 21 -6.20 1.24 1.30
CA VAL A 21 -5.66 1.51 -0.04
C VAL A 21 -4.39 0.71 -0.30
N LEU A 22 -4.24 0.23 -1.53
CA LEU A 22 -3.09 -0.59 -1.91
C LEU A 22 -1.85 0.29 -2.13
N THR A 23 -0.75 -0.03 -1.43
CA THR A 23 0.51 0.72 -1.46
C THR A 23 1.68 -0.22 -1.82
N PRO A 24 2.05 -0.31 -3.11
CA PRO A 24 3.10 -1.25 -3.57
C PRO A 24 4.53 -0.87 -3.16
N ASN A 25 4.75 0.37 -2.73
CA ASN A 25 6.07 0.90 -2.40
C ASN A 25 5.94 2.15 -1.52
N LEU A 26 7.08 2.64 -1.01
CA LEU A 26 7.14 3.78 -0.10
C LEU A 26 6.54 5.07 -0.69
N ARG A 27 6.73 5.32 -2.00
CA ARG A 27 6.13 6.49 -2.67
C ARG A 27 4.61 6.42 -2.69
N GLY A 28 4.06 5.24 -2.97
CA GLY A 28 2.62 4.98 -2.92
C GLY A 28 2.06 5.17 -1.51
N PHE A 29 2.76 4.67 -0.50
CA PHE A 29 2.41 4.87 0.91
C PHE A 29 2.36 6.36 1.30
N GLN A 30 3.40 7.12 0.97
CA GLN A 30 3.43 8.56 1.25
C GLN A 30 2.30 9.31 0.55
N ALA A 31 1.97 8.94 -0.68
CA ALA A 31 0.84 9.53 -1.41
C ALA A 31 -0.51 9.19 -0.76
N ALA A 32 -0.69 7.93 -0.33
CA ALA A 32 -1.88 7.46 0.37
C ALA A 32 -2.11 8.22 1.68
N VAL A 33 -1.07 8.34 2.52
CA VAL A 33 -1.14 9.08 3.80
C VAL A 33 -1.47 10.56 3.54
N LYS A 34 -0.82 11.21 2.56
CA LYS A 34 -1.14 12.59 2.16
C LYS A 34 -2.56 12.76 1.62
N ALA A 35 -3.15 11.71 1.05
CA ALA A 35 -4.53 11.69 0.60
C ALA A 35 -5.54 11.39 1.72
N GLY A 36 -5.05 11.12 2.94
CA GLY A 36 -5.87 10.84 4.12
C GLY A 36 -6.27 9.38 4.27
N ALA A 37 -5.52 8.43 3.68
CA ALA A 37 -5.68 7.01 3.99
C ALA A 37 -5.35 6.74 5.47
N SER A 38 -6.18 5.93 6.11
CA SER A 38 -6.04 5.53 7.52
C SER A 38 -5.69 4.05 7.68
N GLU A 39 -5.56 3.32 6.57
CA GLU A 39 -5.22 1.90 6.52
C GLU A 39 -4.61 1.63 5.13
N VAL A 40 -3.57 0.81 5.06
CA VAL A 40 -2.87 0.48 3.81
C VAL A 40 -2.70 -1.02 3.65
N ALA A 41 -2.59 -1.48 2.40
CA ALA A 41 -2.34 -2.87 2.08
C ALA A 41 -1.10 -3.01 1.19
N ILE A 42 -0.28 -4.01 1.50
CA ILE A 42 0.77 -4.52 0.60
C ILE A 42 0.27 -5.81 -0.05
N PHE A 43 0.86 -6.19 -1.19
CA PHE A 43 0.55 -7.47 -1.82
C PHE A 43 1.81 -8.30 -2.02
N GLY A 44 1.80 -9.52 -1.51
CA GLY A 44 2.85 -10.50 -1.74
C GLY A 44 2.37 -11.65 -2.63
N ALA A 45 3.28 -12.54 -2.97
CA ALA A 45 2.95 -13.78 -3.68
C ALA A 45 3.67 -14.97 -3.01
N ALA A 46 3.00 -16.12 -2.95
CA ALA A 46 3.61 -17.37 -2.49
C ALA A 46 4.37 -18.12 -3.61
N SER A 47 4.22 -17.69 -4.87
CA SER A 47 4.84 -18.32 -6.03
C SER A 47 5.92 -17.41 -6.62
N GLU A 48 7.14 -17.95 -6.75
CA GLU A 48 8.25 -17.29 -7.41
C GLU A 48 7.92 -16.86 -8.85
N LEU A 49 7.24 -17.73 -9.61
CA LEU A 49 6.86 -17.41 -10.98
C LEU A 49 5.82 -16.28 -11.02
N PHE A 50 4.89 -16.24 -10.07
CA PHE A 50 3.91 -15.18 -9.96
C PHE A 50 4.57 -13.86 -9.56
N SER A 51 5.45 -13.86 -8.55
CA SER A 51 6.22 -12.69 -8.13
C SER A 51 7.05 -12.13 -9.28
N LYS A 52 7.83 -12.98 -9.97
CA LYS A 52 8.64 -12.54 -11.11
C LYS A 52 7.78 -11.97 -12.25
N LYS A 53 6.64 -12.58 -12.58
CA LYS A 53 5.78 -12.06 -13.65
C LYS A 53 5.07 -10.75 -13.30
N ASN A 54 4.71 -10.54 -12.03
CA ASN A 54 3.91 -9.37 -11.64
C ASN A 54 4.75 -8.20 -11.14
N ILE A 55 5.86 -8.47 -10.46
CA ILE A 55 6.70 -7.45 -9.80
C ILE A 55 8.20 -7.57 -10.13
N ASN A 56 8.58 -8.47 -11.05
CA ASN A 56 9.94 -8.64 -11.57
C ASN A 56 11.01 -8.86 -10.48
N CYS A 57 10.65 -9.52 -9.37
CA CYS A 57 11.57 -9.89 -8.30
C CYS A 57 11.16 -11.23 -7.67
N SER A 58 12.06 -11.84 -6.89
CA SER A 58 11.74 -13.02 -6.08
C SER A 58 10.75 -12.68 -4.96
N VAL A 59 10.19 -13.71 -4.32
CA VAL A 59 9.30 -13.51 -3.16
C VAL A 59 10.08 -12.84 -2.03
N GLU A 60 11.30 -13.28 -1.76
CA GLU A 60 12.16 -12.70 -0.72
C GLU A 60 12.50 -11.23 -0.98
N GLU A 61 12.89 -10.88 -2.22
CA GLU A 61 13.15 -9.50 -2.62
C GLU A 61 11.91 -8.62 -2.47
N SER A 62 10.72 -9.15 -2.76
CA SER A 62 9.47 -8.42 -2.57
C SER A 62 9.21 -8.08 -1.09
N LEU A 63 9.45 -9.05 -0.19
CA LEU A 63 9.28 -8.86 1.25
C LEU A 63 10.27 -7.82 1.80
N GLN A 64 11.52 -7.83 1.32
CA GLN A 64 12.51 -6.81 1.69
C GLN A 64 12.07 -5.41 1.28
N ARG A 65 11.47 -5.24 0.09
CA ARG A 65 10.91 -3.94 -0.34
C ARG A 65 9.73 -3.50 0.52
N PHE A 66 8.91 -4.44 1.00
CA PHE A 66 7.80 -4.11 1.88
C PHE A 66 8.22 -3.74 3.30
N ASP A 67 9.42 -4.12 3.74
CA ASP A 67 9.94 -3.74 5.06
C ASP A 67 10.00 -2.21 5.25
N GLU A 68 10.39 -1.47 4.21
CA GLU A 68 10.39 0.00 4.24
C GLU A 68 8.98 0.57 4.40
N VAL A 69 8.00 -0.02 3.71
CA VAL A 69 6.59 0.39 3.81
C VAL A 69 6.03 0.07 5.19
N MET A 70 6.29 -1.13 5.71
CA MET A 70 5.83 -1.55 7.04
C MET A 70 6.42 -0.69 8.16
N LYS A 71 7.71 -0.31 8.06
CA LYS A 71 8.34 0.62 9.00
C LYS A 71 7.68 1.99 8.96
N ALA A 72 7.50 2.56 7.77
CA ALA A 72 6.85 3.87 7.61
C ALA A 72 5.39 3.87 8.07
N ALA A 73 4.65 2.78 7.81
CA ALA A 73 3.28 2.58 8.27
C ALA A 73 3.21 2.54 9.81
N LYS A 74 4.12 1.79 10.44
CA LYS A 74 4.24 1.72 11.91
C LYS A 74 4.57 3.07 12.53
N GLU A 75 5.49 3.84 11.95
CA GLU A 75 5.84 5.19 12.41
C GLU A 75 4.68 6.19 12.29
N ALA A 76 3.88 6.06 11.22
CA ALA A 76 2.72 6.91 10.98
C ALA A 76 1.44 6.45 11.72
N ALA A 77 1.51 5.36 12.51
CA ALA A 77 0.37 4.70 13.13
C ALA A 77 -0.75 4.34 12.13
N VAL A 78 -0.36 3.94 10.92
CA VAL A 78 -1.26 3.46 9.87
C VAL A 78 -1.17 1.94 9.83
N PRO A 79 -2.27 1.21 10.13
CA PRO A 79 -2.32 -0.24 9.99
C PRO A 79 -2.24 -0.71 8.55
#